data_AF-A0A371EKZ4-F1
#
_entry.id   AF-A0A371EKZ4-F1
#
_cell.length_a   1.000
_cell.length_b   1.000
_cell.length_c   1.000
_cell.angle_alpha   90.00
_cell.angle_beta   90.00
_cell.angle_gamma   90.00
#
_symmetry.space_group_name_H-M   'P 1'
#
loop_
_entity.id
_entity.type
_entity.pdbx_description
1 polymer ?
#
loop_
_entity_poly.entity_id
_entity_poly.type
_entity_poly.pdbx_seq_one_letter_code
_entity_poly.pdbx_strand_id
1 'polypeptide(L)'
;MWYFPLIPRLKRLYSSIVTTLHMRWHSDNKRDPALLCHPSDSESWKHFDRLHLELSKDLRNVRLGLCAYGFSPFGQYEKKLLILVGPSNPKHKINVYLQPLIDELCMLWNDGILTYDVPLKQNFMLKVALMWKINDFPAYGMLSGWTTTRRLKCPICMKRTKAFALKHNRKVSYFDCHPQFLPLDHPYRRNKNSFKKMLSYWNTHLLRHNIDVMHTERNVFMNVFDTVMDINDTHKARMGIAKIGNRKELELKDNSCVKLFKPKAAYALTNSQRVKELKLLDRYASNLDGCVDVNQGKLHGMKSHDCHVFMQRLLPIAFDSLPKHIWNPLVELSHFFRELTSTTLNVENLTVME
;
A
#
# COMPACT_ATOMS: atom_id res chain seq x y z
N MET A 1 -24.01 4.45 -13.92
CA MET A 1 -22.92 4.90 -13.03
C MET A 1 -23.25 6.31 -12.61
N TRP A 2 -23.25 6.59 -11.31
CA TRP A 2 -23.70 7.83 -10.72
C TRP A 2 -22.48 8.67 -10.37
N TYR A 3 -22.43 9.88 -10.93
CA TYR A 3 -21.48 10.90 -10.55
C TYR A 3 -22.05 11.68 -9.37
N PHE A 4 -21.26 11.84 -8.31
CA PHE A 4 -21.64 12.68 -7.18
C PHE A 4 -20.91 14.02 -7.30
N PRO A 5 -21.62 15.13 -7.62
CA PRO A 5 -21.00 16.44 -7.80
C PRO A 5 -20.19 16.87 -6.59
N LEU A 6 -18.98 17.36 -6.83
CA LEU A 6 -18.03 17.75 -5.81
C LEU A 6 -18.42 19.07 -5.15
N ILE A 7 -18.78 20.08 -5.94
CA ILE A 7 -19.07 21.44 -5.47
C ILE A 7 -20.20 21.46 -4.43
N PRO A 8 -21.39 20.84 -4.66
CA PRO A 8 -22.46 20.84 -3.67
C PRO A 8 -22.06 20.15 -2.36
N ARG A 9 -21.20 19.13 -2.42
CA ARG A 9 -20.72 18.42 -1.22
C ARG A 9 -19.83 19.32 -0.37
N LEU A 10 -18.90 20.04 -1.01
CA LEU A 10 -18.02 20.97 -0.32
C LEU A 10 -18.80 22.12 0.32
N LYS A 11 -19.80 22.68 -0.40
CA LYS A 11 -20.69 23.70 0.17
C LYS A 11 -21.44 23.20 1.40
N ARG A 12 -21.91 21.94 1.39
CA ARG A 12 -22.56 21.32 2.55
C ARG A 12 -21.63 21.18 3.75
N LEU A 13 -20.34 20.94 3.55
CA LEU A 13 -19.36 20.87 4.66
C LEU A 13 -19.22 22.21 5.39
N TYR A 14 -19.42 23.33 4.69
CA TYR A 14 -19.44 24.67 5.29
C TYR A 14 -20.83 25.11 5.80
N SER A 15 -21.86 24.30 5.52
CA SER A 15 -23.24 24.57 5.95
C SER A 15 -23.55 24.04 7.36
N SER A 16 -22.62 23.33 7.99
CA SER A 16 -22.75 22.84 9.37
C SER A 16 -21.58 23.33 10.23
N ILE A 17 -21.89 23.74 11.46
CA ILE A 17 -20.92 24.22 12.43
C ILE A 17 -19.87 23.15 12.72
N VAL A 18 -20.32 21.90 12.95
CA VAL A 18 -19.44 20.79 13.31
C VAL A 18 -18.47 20.47 12.19
N THR A 19 -18.95 20.35 10.95
CA THR A 19 -18.09 20.01 9.81
C THR A 19 -17.15 21.14 9.44
N THR A 20 -17.56 22.40 9.57
CA THR A 20 -16.71 23.57 9.29
C THR A 20 -15.49 23.61 10.21
N LEU A 21 -15.66 23.27 11.50
CA LEU A 21 -14.54 23.17 12.44
C LEU A 21 -13.51 22.11 11.98
N HIS A 22 -13.98 20.97 11.45
CA HIS A 22 -13.08 19.97 10.87
C HIS A 22 -12.36 20.46 9.62
N MET A 23 -13.00 21.27 8.78
CA MET A 23 -12.36 21.83 7.57
C MET A 23 -11.17 22.74 7.92
N ARG A 24 -11.30 23.53 8.99
CA ARG A 24 -10.26 24.47 9.45
C ARG A 24 -9.29 23.87 10.47
N TRP A 25 -9.53 22.63 10.90
CA TRP A 25 -8.76 21.96 11.95
C TRP A 25 -7.24 22.03 11.71
N HIS A 26 -6.82 21.87 10.45
CA HIS A 26 -5.42 21.89 10.02
C HIS A 26 -4.67 23.19 10.36
N SER A 27 -5.39 24.30 10.58
CA SER A 27 -4.81 25.59 10.98
C SER A 27 -5.11 25.96 12.42
N ASP A 28 -6.32 25.67 12.91
CA ASP A 28 -6.78 26.18 14.21
C ASP A 28 -6.15 25.42 15.40
N ASN A 29 -5.59 24.21 15.18
CA ASN A 29 -5.04 23.38 16.25
C ASN A 29 -3.51 23.50 16.34
N LYS A 30 -3.03 23.82 17.55
CA LYS A 30 -1.60 23.76 17.90
C LYS A 30 -1.14 22.31 17.91
N ARG A 31 0.04 22.08 17.34
CA ARG A 31 0.65 20.76 17.19
C ARG A 31 2.12 20.85 17.58
N ASP A 32 2.65 19.75 18.09
CA ASP A 32 4.07 19.61 18.36
C ASP A 32 4.80 19.38 17.03
N PRO A 33 5.79 20.22 16.64
CA PRO A 33 6.58 20.02 15.43
C PRO A 33 7.31 18.67 15.36
N ALA A 34 7.57 18.03 16.51
CA ALA A 34 8.20 16.72 16.58
C ALA A 34 7.24 15.56 16.22
N LEU A 35 5.93 15.83 16.14
CA LEU A 35 4.88 14.84 15.91
C LEU A 35 4.12 15.11 14.61
N LEU A 36 3.91 14.06 13.81
CA LEU A 36 2.97 14.04 12.70
C LEU A 36 1.67 13.39 13.16
N CYS A 37 0.63 14.19 13.36
CA CYS A 37 -0.70 13.71 13.76
C CYS A 37 -1.79 14.04 12.73
N HIS A 38 -1.47 14.85 11.71
CA HIS A 38 -2.38 15.20 10.64
C HIS A 38 -1.64 15.32 9.28
N PRO A 39 -2.30 15.08 8.14
CA PRO A 39 -1.67 15.25 6.82
C PRO A 39 -1.02 16.62 6.58
N SER A 40 -1.50 17.68 7.24
CA SER A 40 -0.90 19.02 7.15
C SER A 40 0.43 19.18 7.88
N ASP A 41 0.83 18.23 8.71
CA ASP A 41 2.17 18.20 9.31
C ASP A 41 3.24 17.72 8.32
N SER A 42 2.81 17.01 7.26
CA SER A 42 3.72 16.45 6.26
C SER A 42 4.47 17.52 5.49
N GLU A 43 5.71 17.21 5.11
CA GLU A 43 6.53 18.12 4.30
C GLU A 43 5.92 18.40 2.92
N SER A 44 5.20 17.43 2.37
CA SER A 44 4.45 17.59 1.12
C SER A 44 3.37 18.67 1.21
N TRP A 45 2.67 18.78 2.34
CA TRP A 45 1.69 19.84 2.56
C TRP A 45 2.36 21.20 2.70
N LYS A 46 3.39 21.28 3.55
CA LYS A 46 4.16 22.52 3.75
C LYS A 46 4.78 23.01 2.45
N HIS A 47 5.32 22.11 1.63
CA HIS A 47 5.86 22.43 0.32
C HIS A 47 4.80 22.97 -0.64
N PHE A 48 3.61 22.37 -0.68
CA PHE A 48 2.51 22.86 -1.49
C PHE A 48 2.08 24.28 -1.08
N ASP A 49 1.96 24.53 0.23
CA ASP A 49 1.57 25.85 0.75
C ASP A 49 2.60 26.93 0.41
N ARG A 50 3.90 26.60 0.42
CA ARG A 50 4.97 27.51 -0.02
C ARG A 50 4.89 27.85 -1.52
N LEU A 51 4.44 26.92 -2.36
CA LEU A 51 4.32 27.13 -3.81
C LEU A 51 3.01 27.84 -4.20
N HIS A 52 1.95 27.65 -3.42
CA HIS A 52 0.61 28.14 -3.73
C HIS A 52 0.06 29.04 -2.62
N LEU A 53 0.75 30.17 -2.39
CA LEU A 53 0.43 31.13 -1.33
C LEU A 53 -1.02 31.61 -1.39
N GLU A 54 -1.52 31.93 -2.58
CA GLU A 54 -2.91 32.38 -2.79
C GLU A 54 -3.95 31.37 -2.28
N LEU A 55 -3.67 30.08 -2.41
CA LEU A 55 -4.56 29.05 -1.88
C LEU A 55 -4.39 28.91 -0.37
N SER A 56 -3.16 28.92 0.12
CA SER A 56 -2.87 28.77 1.55
C SER A 56 -3.33 29.95 2.42
N LYS A 57 -3.49 31.13 1.83
CA LYS A 57 -3.89 32.37 2.51
C LYS A 57 -5.27 32.29 3.14
N ASP A 58 -6.22 31.62 2.48
CA ASP A 58 -7.53 31.33 3.07
C ASP A 58 -7.53 29.91 3.65
N LEU A 59 -7.59 29.83 4.98
CA LEU A 59 -7.60 28.58 5.75
C LEU A 59 -8.82 27.71 5.48
N ARG A 60 -9.84 28.23 4.78
CA ARG A 60 -11.02 27.48 4.35
C ARG A 60 -10.82 26.78 3.00
N ASN A 61 -9.73 27.05 2.29
CA ASN A 61 -9.42 26.34 1.05
C ASN A 61 -9.05 24.89 1.32
N VAL A 62 -9.51 23.99 0.44
CA VAL A 62 -9.49 22.55 0.69
C VAL A 62 -8.42 21.88 -0.16
N ARG A 63 -7.74 20.90 0.44
CA ARG A 63 -6.78 20.04 -0.26
C ARG A 63 -7.33 18.62 -0.28
N LEU A 64 -7.55 18.10 -1.47
CA LEU A 64 -8.16 16.79 -1.71
C LEU A 64 -7.12 15.73 -2.05
N GLY A 65 -7.45 14.49 -1.68
CA GLY A 65 -6.79 13.28 -2.15
C GLY A 65 -7.73 12.43 -2.98
N LEU A 66 -7.29 12.04 -4.16
CA LEU A 66 -7.98 11.06 -4.98
C LEU A 66 -7.55 9.66 -4.52
N CYS A 67 -8.45 8.94 -3.87
CA CYS A 67 -8.20 7.54 -3.50
C CYS A 67 -8.90 6.62 -4.50
N ALA A 68 -8.16 5.84 -5.29
CA ALA A 68 -8.75 4.81 -6.16
C ALA A 68 -8.44 3.42 -5.62
N TYR A 69 -9.23 3.02 -4.62
CA TYR A 69 -9.15 1.70 -4.01
C TYR A 69 -10.16 0.73 -4.65
N GLY A 70 -9.73 -0.50 -4.93
CA GLY A 70 -10.63 -1.58 -5.37
C GLY A 70 -10.90 -1.65 -6.88
N PHE A 71 -10.15 -0.92 -7.71
CA PHE A 71 -10.22 -1.09 -9.17
C PHE A 71 -9.48 -2.37 -9.61
N SER A 72 -10.17 -3.52 -9.53
CA SER A 72 -9.64 -4.78 -10.09
C SER A 72 -9.97 -4.88 -11.58
N PRO A 73 -8.98 -4.96 -12.50
CA PRO A 73 -9.23 -5.15 -13.93
C PRO A 73 -9.88 -6.51 -14.27
N PHE A 74 -9.93 -7.45 -13.31
CA PHE A 74 -10.36 -8.83 -13.54
C PHE A 74 -11.62 -9.26 -12.78
N GLY A 75 -12.39 -8.31 -12.25
CA GLY A 75 -13.73 -8.59 -11.74
C GLY A 75 -13.74 -9.48 -10.50
N GLN A 76 -13.65 -8.84 -9.35
CA GLN A 76 -14.18 -9.26 -8.06
C GLN A 76 -13.74 -8.14 -7.10
N TYR A 77 -14.60 -7.79 -6.14
CA TYR A 77 -14.55 -6.63 -5.24
C TYR A 77 -15.26 -5.38 -5.76
N GLU A 78 -16.53 -5.28 -5.36
CA GLU A 78 -17.32 -4.06 -5.31
C GLU A 78 -16.78 -3.14 -4.20
N LYS A 79 -15.81 -2.27 -4.49
CA LYS A 79 -15.59 -1.09 -3.65
C LYS A 79 -15.59 0.17 -4.49
N LYS A 80 -16.47 1.07 -4.04
CA LYS A 80 -16.93 2.29 -4.70
C LYS A 80 -15.87 3.38 -4.57
N LEU A 81 -15.45 3.98 -5.69
CA LEU A 81 -14.84 5.30 -5.64
C LEU A 81 -15.90 6.24 -5.04
N LEU A 82 -15.54 7.06 -4.04
CA LEU A 82 -16.49 7.97 -3.33
C LEU A 82 -17.26 8.91 -4.29
N ILE A 83 -16.77 9.06 -5.52
CA ILE A 83 -17.28 9.96 -6.56
C ILE A 83 -17.96 9.19 -7.71
N LEU A 84 -17.62 7.90 -7.92
CA LEU A 84 -18.19 7.08 -9.00
C LEU A 84 -18.75 5.76 -8.44
N VAL A 85 -20.08 5.65 -8.44
CA VAL A 85 -20.79 4.44 -8.02
C VAL A 85 -21.49 3.81 -9.22
N GLY A 86 -21.15 2.56 -9.56
CA GLY A 86 -21.82 1.83 -10.63
C GLY A 86 -21.59 0.32 -10.54
N PRO A 87 -22.51 -0.49 -11.10
CA PRO A 87 -22.46 -1.95 -11.03
C PRO A 87 -21.36 -2.57 -11.93
N SER A 88 -20.67 -1.78 -12.75
CA SER A 88 -19.70 -2.29 -13.74
C SER A 88 -18.40 -1.49 -13.71
N ASN A 89 -17.26 -2.19 -13.75
CA ASN A 89 -15.94 -1.57 -13.81
C ASN A 89 -15.80 -0.80 -15.13
N PRO A 90 -15.50 0.52 -15.10
CA PRO A 90 -15.40 1.33 -16.31
C PRO A 90 -14.20 0.98 -17.20
N LYS A 91 -13.25 0.17 -16.72
CA LYS A 91 -12.03 -0.26 -17.44
C LYS A 91 -11.40 0.94 -18.18
N HIS A 92 -11.33 0.87 -19.51
CA HIS A 92 -10.71 1.85 -20.39
C HIS A 92 -11.53 3.14 -20.55
N LYS A 93 -12.80 3.15 -20.13
CA LYS A 93 -13.71 4.31 -20.22
C LYS A 93 -13.67 5.20 -18.98
N ILE A 94 -12.76 4.94 -18.03
CA ILE A 94 -12.65 5.70 -16.78
C ILE A 94 -12.43 7.21 -17.03
N ASN A 95 -11.73 7.55 -18.11
CA ASN A 95 -11.53 8.94 -18.55
C ASN A 95 -12.85 9.69 -18.78
N VAL A 96 -13.84 9.05 -19.41
CA VAL A 96 -15.16 9.66 -19.66
C VAL A 96 -15.88 9.95 -18.35
N TYR A 97 -15.77 9.06 -17.36
CA TYR A 97 -16.42 9.24 -16.07
C TYR A 97 -15.70 10.24 -15.16
N LEU A 98 -14.42 10.51 -15.40
CA LEU A 98 -13.66 11.51 -14.67
C LEU A 98 -13.82 12.92 -15.26
N GLN A 99 -14.37 13.08 -16.47
CA GLN A 99 -14.55 14.41 -17.09
C GLN A 99 -15.30 15.41 -16.19
N PRO A 100 -16.49 15.09 -15.64
CA PRO A 100 -17.20 16.05 -14.77
C PRO A 100 -16.41 16.41 -13.51
N LEU A 101 -15.63 15.46 -12.98
CA LEU A 101 -14.76 15.71 -11.82
C LEU A 101 -13.61 16.64 -12.19
N ILE A 102 -12.99 16.43 -13.35
CA ILE A 102 -11.92 17.28 -13.85
C ILE A 102 -12.44 18.70 -14.08
N ASP A 103 -13.63 18.84 -14.66
CA ASP A 103 -14.25 20.14 -14.90
C ASP A 103 -14.50 20.89 -13.58
N GLU A 104 -15.11 20.23 -12.57
CA GLU A 104 -15.32 20.85 -11.25
C GLU A 104 -14.01 21.19 -10.55
N LEU A 105 -12.97 20.34 -10.65
CA LEU A 105 -11.65 20.62 -10.07
C LEU A 105 -10.97 21.82 -10.75
N CYS A 106 -11.07 21.94 -12.07
CA CYS A 106 -10.56 23.08 -12.82
C CYS A 106 -11.27 24.37 -12.42
N MET A 107 -12.61 24.34 -12.31
CA MET A 107 -13.39 25.49 -11.84
C MET A 107 -13.01 25.91 -10.41
N LEU A 108 -12.90 24.95 -9.49
CA LEU A 108 -12.53 25.20 -8.10
C LEU A 108 -11.09 25.71 -7.94
N TRP A 109 -10.19 25.35 -8.84
CA TRP A 109 -8.80 25.81 -8.82
C TRP A 109 -8.65 27.23 -9.39
N ASN A 110 -9.19 27.47 -10.59
CA ASN A 110 -9.00 28.72 -11.32
C ASN A 110 -9.87 29.84 -10.74
N ASP A 111 -11.19 29.65 -10.77
CA ASP A 111 -12.16 30.70 -10.46
C ASP A 111 -12.55 30.66 -8.98
N GLY A 112 -12.64 29.44 -8.42
CA GLY A 112 -13.23 29.21 -7.11
C GLY A 112 -14.75 29.29 -7.14
N ILE A 113 -15.39 29.00 -6.01
CA ILE A 113 -16.84 29.06 -5.89
C ILE A 113 -17.29 29.79 -4.64
N LEU A 114 -18.24 30.72 -4.80
CA LEU A 114 -18.83 31.44 -3.68
C LEU A 114 -19.52 30.45 -2.74
N THR A 115 -19.06 30.44 -1.48
CA THR A 115 -19.50 29.53 -0.44
C THR A 115 -19.72 30.31 0.86
N TYR A 116 -20.77 29.95 1.61
CA TYR A 116 -21.08 30.56 2.88
C TYR A 116 -20.51 29.72 4.03
N ASP A 117 -19.74 30.36 4.90
CA ASP A 117 -19.22 29.78 6.14
C ASP A 117 -20.22 30.07 7.28
N VAL A 118 -20.89 29.02 7.78
CA VAL A 118 -21.93 29.17 8.81
C VAL A 118 -21.37 29.70 10.13
N PRO A 119 -20.29 29.15 10.72
CA PRO A 119 -19.67 29.69 11.92
C PRO A 119 -19.27 31.16 11.83
N LEU A 120 -18.62 31.57 10.73
CA LEU A 120 -18.14 32.95 10.56
C LEU A 120 -19.19 33.90 9.98
N LYS A 121 -20.35 33.37 9.58
CA LYS A 121 -21.45 34.10 8.95
C LYS A 121 -21.01 34.98 7.77
N GLN A 122 -20.09 34.47 6.96
CA GLN A 122 -19.52 35.23 5.85
C GLN A 122 -19.39 34.38 4.59
N ASN A 123 -19.49 35.05 3.45
CA ASN A 123 -19.18 34.44 2.17
C ASN A 123 -17.68 34.48 1.91
N PHE A 124 -17.18 33.46 1.22
CA PHE A 124 -15.81 33.40 0.75
C PHE A 124 -15.69 32.67 -0.57
N MET A 125 -14.56 32.87 -1.23
CA MET A 125 -14.24 32.18 -2.47
C MET A 125 -13.54 30.87 -2.15
N LEU A 126 -14.29 29.76 -2.18
CA LEU A 126 -13.74 28.44 -1.91
C LEU A 126 -12.90 27.98 -3.10
N LYS A 127 -11.62 27.76 -2.87
CA LYS A 127 -10.71 27.09 -3.80
C LYS A 127 -10.30 25.71 -3.32
N VAL A 128 -10.01 24.83 -4.27
CA VAL A 128 -9.65 23.44 -3.99
C VAL A 128 -8.45 22.98 -4.80
N ALA A 129 -7.49 22.35 -4.13
CA ALA A 129 -6.35 21.69 -4.74
C ALA A 129 -6.52 20.16 -4.71
N LEU A 130 -6.18 19.46 -5.79
CA LEU A 130 -5.97 18.02 -5.74
C LEU A 130 -4.48 17.74 -5.51
N MET A 131 -4.11 17.30 -4.30
CA MET A 131 -2.71 17.11 -3.92
C MET A 131 -2.23 15.66 -4.05
N TRP A 132 -3.07 14.70 -3.66
CA TRP A 132 -2.65 13.32 -3.48
C TRP A 132 -3.40 12.40 -4.43
N LYS A 133 -2.73 11.34 -4.90
CA LYS A 133 -3.38 10.16 -5.47
C LYS A 133 -2.97 8.95 -4.65
N ILE A 134 -3.91 8.34 -3.93
CA ILE A 134 -3.69 7.14 -3.12
C ILE A 134 -4.25 5.96 -3.91
N ASN A 135 -3.35 5.15 -4.46
CA ASN A 135 -3.73 4.04 -5.32
C ASN A 135 -2.97 2.79 -4.90
N ASP A 136 -3.60 1.63 -5.03
CA ASP A 136 -2.86 0.38 -5.10
C ASP A 136 -2.10 0.31 -6.45
N PHE A 137 -1.10 -0.57 -6.53
CA PHE A 137 -0.27 -0.68 -7.73
C PHE A 137 -1.08 -1.05 -8.98
N PRO A 138 -2.12 -1.92 -8.93
CA PRO A 138 -3.03 -2.14 -10.05
C PRO A 138 -3.82 -0.90 -10.50
N ALA A 139 -4.44 -0.16 -9.57
CA ALA A 139 -5.23 1.03 -9.85
C ALA A 139 -4.37 2.16 -10.44
N TYR A 140 -3.09 2.24 -10.04
CA TYR A 140 -2.12 3.13 -10.67
C TYR A 140 -2.07 2.91 -12.18
N GLY A 141 -2.03 1.66 -12.66
CA GLY A 141 -1.99 1.37 -14.08
C GLY A 141 -3.24 1.81 -14.85
N MET A 142 -4.41 1.70 -14.21
CA MET A 142 -5.66 2.16 -14.81
C MET A 142 -5.74 3.68 -14.90
N LEU A 143 -5.31 4.40 -13.86
CA LEU A 143 -5.39 5.86 -13.82
C LEU A 143 -4.28 6.57 -14.61
N SER A 144 -3.09 6.01 -14.65
CA SER A 144 -1.95 6.57 -15.39
C SER A 144 -1.87 6.10 -16.84
N GLY A 145 -2.67 5.09 -17.22
CA GLY A 145 -2.48 4.36 -18.48
C GLY A 145 -1.20 3.51 -18.51
N TRP A 146 -0.49 3.41 -17.40
CA TRP A 146 0.74 2.63 -17.30
C TRP A 146 0.45 1.13 -17.21
N THR A 147 1.29 0.31 -17.85
CA THR A 147 1.14 -1.14 -17.71
C THR A 147 1.73 -1.60 -16.38
N THR A 148 0.88 -2.16 -15.52
CA THR A 148 1.28 -2.79 -14.26
C THR A 148 1.61 -4.28 -14.44
N THR A 149 1.71 -4.73 -15.69
CA THR A 149 1.96 -6.13 -16.06
C THR A 149 3.27 -6.30 -16.85
N ARG A 150 3.82 -7.51 -16.82
CA ARG A 150 5.00 -7.93 -17.62
C ARG A 150 6.30 -7.19 -17.27
N ARG A 151 7.10 -6.80 -18.28
CA ARG A 151 8.46 -6.20 -18.10
C ARG A 151 8.45 -4.70 -17.88
N LEU A 152 7.38 -4.01 -18.27
CA LEU A 152 7.27 -2.55 -18.20
C LEU A 152 6.58 -2.09 -16.91
N LYS A 153 6.54 -2.92 -15.86
CA LYS A 153 5.83 -2.57 -14.61
C LYS A 153 6.43 -1.37 -13.91
N CYS A 154 7.75 -1.21 -13.97
CA CYS A 154 8.44 -0.14 -13.27
C CYS A 154 8.28 1.19 -14.05
N PRO A 155 7.57 2.19 -13.49
CA PRO A 155 7.39 3.49 -14.15
C PRO A 155 8.71 4.27 -14.24
N ILE A 156 9.70 3.96 -13.40
CA ILE A 156 11.02 4.61 -13.40
C ILE A 156 11.91 4.01 -14.50
N CYS A 157 12.04 2.68 -14.52
CA CYS A 157 12.93 2.03 -15.48
C CYS A 157 12.36 2.03 -16.89
N MET A 158 11.02 2.01 -17.01
CA MET A 158 10.33 1.92 -18.29
C MET A 158 10.92 0.80 -19.17
N LYS A 159 11.32 1.10 -20.41
CA LYS A 159 11.96 0.16 -21.34
C LYS A 159 13.38 -0.25 -20.94
N ARG A 160 14.04 0.47 -20.02
CA ARG A 160 15.41 0.21 -19.53
C ARG A 160 15.47 -0.81 -18.40
N THR A 161 14.35 -1.43 -18.07
CA THR A 161 14.25 -2.50 -17.07
C THR A 161 15.15 -3.69 -17.40
N LYS A 162 15.91 -4.15 -16.40
CA LYS A 162 16.69 -5.40 -16.48
C LYS A 162 15.86 -6.66 -16.19
N ALA A 163 14.54 -6.53 -16.10
CA ALA A 163 13.64 -7.62 -15.77
C ALA A 163 13.71 -8.75 -16.81
N PHE A 164 13.82 -9.99 -16.32
CA PHE A 164 13.94 -11.18 -17.16
C PHE A 164 12.79 -12.15 -16.90
N ALA A 165 12.54 -13.05 -17.86
CA ALA A 165 11.55 -14.09 -17.70
C ALA A 165 12.20 -15.34 -17.08
N LEU A 166 11.60 -15.88 -16.03
CA LEU A 166 12.04 -17.11 -15.40
C LEU A 166 11.82 -18.31 -16.34
N LYS A 167 12.87 -19.12 -16.58
CA LYS A 167 12.87 -20.21 -17.56
C LYS A 167 11.72 -21.22 -17.40
N HIS A 168 11.32 -21.53 -16.16
CA HIS A 168 10.36 -22.61 -15.86
C HIS A 168 8.91 -22.18 -15.68
N ASN A 169 8.65 -20.92 -15.34
CA ASN A 169 7.29 -20.42 -15.10
C ASN A 169 6.91 -19.25 -16.04
N ARG A 170 7.84 -18.78 -16.87
CA ARG A 170 7.71 -17.63 -17.80
C ARG A 170 7.25 -16.33 -17.12
N LYS A 171 7.20 -16.28 -15.79
CA LYS A 171 6.89 -15.06 -15.04
C LYS A 171 8.06 -14.10 -15.14
N VAL A 172 7.74 -12.82 -15.25
CA VAL A 172 8.75 -11.75 -15.23
C VAL A 172 9.21 -11.55 -13.79
N SER A 173 10.53 -11.64 -13.59
CA SER A 173 11.21 -11.38 -12.33
C SER A 173 12.00 -10.08 -12.42
N TYR A 174 12.00 -9.33 -11.31
CA TYR A 174 12.81 -8.15 -11.08
C TYR A 174 13.94 -8.42 -10.07
N PHE A 175 14.15 -9.70 -9.74
CA PHE A 175 15.20 -10.13 -8.84
C PHE A 175 16.56 -9.61 -9.32
N ASP A 176 17.33 -9.03 -8.39
CA ASP A 176 18.65 -8.43 -8.65
C ASP A 176 18.68 -7.30 -9.70
N CYS A 177 17.53 -6.68 -9.98
CA CYS A 177 17.49 -5.46 -10.82
C CYS A 177 17.85 -4.19 -10.04
N HIS A 178 17.99 -4.29 -8.71
CA HIS A 178 18.26 -3.18 -7.80
C HIS A 178 19.54 -2.35 -8.10
N PRO A 179 20.66 -2.94 -8.59
CA PRO A 179 21.89 -2.18 -8.84
C PRO A 179 21.74 -1.02 -9.84
N GLN A 180 20.67 -1.02 -10.64
CA GLN A 180 20.38 0.07 -11.58
C GLN A 180 19.96 1.38 -10.89
N PHE A 181 19.54 1.33 -9.62
CA PHE A 181 19.11 2.48 -8.82
C PHE A 181 20.21 3.03 -7.90
N LEU A 182 21.41 2.44 -7.95
CA LEU A 182 22.57 2.96 -7.22
C LEU A 182 23.23 4.12 -7.99
N PRO A 183 23.88 5.08 -7.31
CA PRO A 183 24.77 6.07 -7.94
C PRO A 183 25.78 5.43 -8.90
N LEU A 184 26.25 6.19 -9.91
CA LEU A 184 27.13 5.67 -10.97
C LEU A 184 28.47 5.14 -10.44
N ASP A 185 28.94 5.76 -9.37
CA ASP A 185 30.15 5.52 -8.60
C ASP A 185 29.97 4.49 -7.47
N HIS A 186 28.75 4.01 -7.22
CA HIS A 186 28.48 3.12 -6.09
C HIS A 186 29.21 1.77 -6.24
N PRO A 187 30.01 1.30 -5.26
CA PRO A 187 30.83 0.08 -5.35
C PRO A 187 30.05 -1.17 -5.76
N TYR A 188 28.83 -1.31 -5.25
CA TYR A 188 27.95 -2.44 -5.58
C TYR A 188 27.32 -2.42 -6.98
N ARG A 189 27.38 -1.32 -7.73
CA ARG A 189 26.80 -1.26 -9.09
C ARG A 189 27.44 -2.25 -10.07
N ARG A 190 28.70 -2.63 -9.81
CA ARG A 190 29.46 -3.61 -10.59
C ARG A 190 29.60 -4.96 -9.88
N ASN A 191 29.12 -5.08 -8.64
CA ASN A 191 29.30 -6.28 -7.85
C ASN A 191 28.13 -7.26 -8.01
N LYS A 192 28.25 -8.18 -8.96
CA LYS A 192 27.23 -9.20 -9.26
C LYS A 192 27.07 -10.28 -8.18
N ASN A 193 28.01 -10.38 -7.24
CA ASN A 193 28.11 -11.55 -6.35
C ASN A 193 27.85 -11.24 -4.87
N SER A 194 28.11 -10.02 -4.40
CA SER A 194 28.02 -9.68 -2.96
C SER A 194 26.67 -9.11 -2.52
N PHE A 195 25.78 -8.76 -3.44
CA PHE A 195 24.47 -8.12 -3.18
C PHE A 195 23.42 -9.04 -2.52
N LYS A 196 23.84 -10.19 -1.98
CA LYS A 196 23.02 -11.15 -1.22
C LYS A 196 22.94 -10.82 0.28
N LYS A 197 23.62 -9.76 0.75
CA LYS A 197 23.51 -9.25 2.13
C LYS A 197 22.85 -7.87 2.14
N MET A 198 21.99 -7.68 3.14
CA MET A 198 21.09 -6.54 3.42
C MET A 198 21.68 -5.18 3.04
N LEU A 199 20.85 -4.31 2.46
CA LEU A 199 21.32 -3.10 1.78
C LEU A 199 20.71 -1.81 2.31
N SER A 200 21.58 -0.82 2.44
CA SER A 200 21.40 0.50 3.06
C SER A 200 21.03 1.64 2.09
N TYR A 201 20.40 1.35 0.94
CA TYR A 201 20.18 2.36 -0.13
C TYR A 201 18.73 2.84 -0.27
N TRP A 202 17.86 2.59 0.71
CA TRP A 202 16.43 2.99 0.65
C TRP A 202 16.22 4.48 0.31
N ASN A 203 17.19 5.31 0.68
CA ASN A 203 17.28 6.75 0.47
C ASN A 203 17.25 7.18 -1.01
N THR A 204 17.46 6.28 -1.99
CA THR A 204 17.46 6.62 -3.43
C THR A 204 16.19 6.23 -4.18
N HIS A 205 15.18 5.63 -3.53
CA HIS A 205 13.92 5.27 -4.17
C HIS A 205 13.00 6.49 -4.36
N LEU A 206 13.07 7.10 -5.55
CA LEU A 206 12.20 8.20 -5.99
C LEU A 206 10.76 7.77 -6.35
N LEU A 207 10.20 6.74 -5.70
CA LEU A 207 8.76 6.46 -5.80
C LEU A 207 8.01 7.33 -4.81
N ARG A 208 7.88 8.63 -5.11
CA ARG A 208 7.02 9.58 -4.37
C ARG A 208 5.53 9.42 -4.74
N HIS A 209 5.06 8.19 -4.91
CA HIS A 209 3.62 7.92 -5.03
C HIS A 209 3.11 7.53 -3.66
N ASN A 210 2.01 8.13 -3.22
CA ASN A 210 1.35 7.74 -1.98
C ASN A 210 0.73 6.36 -2.18
N ILE A 211 1.48 5.33 -1.83
CA ILE A 211 1.04 3.94 -1.90
C ILE A 211 -0.02 3.73 -0.82
N ASP A 212 -1.07 2.99 -1.14
CA ASP A 212 -2.01 2.50 -0.15
C ASP A 212 -1.30 1.56 0.84
N VAL A 213 -1.00 2.10 2.03
CA VAL A 213 -0.28 1.38 3.11
C VAL A 213 -1.07 0.17 3.56
N MET A 214 -2.40 0.27 3.72
CA MET A 214 -3.24 -0.85 4.15
C MET A 214 -3.23 -2.00 3.13
N HIS A 215 -3.29 -1.67 1.83
CA HIS A 215 -3.22 -2.70 0.80
C HIS A 215 -1.82 -3.32 0.70
N THR A 216 -0.77 -2.51 0.90
CA THR A 216 0.62 -2.97 0.95
C THR A 216 0.83 -3.93 2.11
N GLU A 217 0.39 -3.53 3.31
CA GLU A 217 0.46 -4.34 4.52
C GLU A 217 -0.31 -5.65 4.36
N ARG A 218 -1.52 -5.61 3.79
CA ARG A 218 -2.25 -6.83 3.40
C ARG A 218 -1.42 -7.74 2.51
N ASN A 219 -0.78 -7.21 1.47
CA ASN A 219 0.02 -8.01 0.55
C ASN A 219 1.27 -8.58 1.23
N VAL A 220 1.94 -7.81 2.10
CA VAL A 220 3.07 -8.31 2.90
C VAL A 220 2.60 -9.43 3.83
N PHE A 221 1.53 -9.21 4.58
CA PHE A 221 0.92 -10.20 5.47
C PHE A 221 0.61 -11.50 4.72
N MET A 222 -0.12 -11.45 3.61
CA MET A 222 -0.49 -12.65 2.86
C MET A 222 0.73 -13.41 2.33
N ASN A 223 1.77 -12.70 1.87
CA ASN A 223 3.01 -13.35 1.45
C ASN A 223 3.74 -14.04 2.62
N VAL A 224 3.83 -13.38 3.77
CA VAL A 224 4.44 -13.96 4.99
C VAL A 224 3.64 -15.18 5.44
N PHE A 225 2.32 -15.04 5.55
CA PHE A 225 1.42 -16.11 5.96
C PHE A 225 1.50 -17.32 5.03
N ASP A 226 1.36 -17.11 3.72
CA ASP A 226 1.43 -18.19 2.73
C ASP A 226 2.79 -18.91 2.73
N THR A 227 3.87 -18.18 3.04
CA THR A 227 5.22 -18.73 3.16
C THR A 227 5.36 -19.62 4.40
N VAL A 228 4.89 -19.14 5.55
CA VAL A 228 4.92 -19.90 6.82
C VAL A 228 3.99 -21.11 6.77
N MET A 229 2.88 -21.02 6.04
CA MET A 229 1.89 -22.09 5.90
C MET A 229 2.20 -23.08 4.77
N ASP A 230 3.24 -22.85 3.97
CA ASP A 230 3.65 -23.67 2.81
C ASP A 230 2.56 -23.81 1.72
N ILE A 231 1.75 -22.77 1.49
CA ILE A 231 0.58 -22.84 0.59
C ILE A 231 1.00 -22.73 -0.89
N ASN A 232 1.97 -21.86 -1.20
CA ASN A 232 2.33 -21.49 -2.58
C ASN A 232 3.61 -22.14 -3.12
N ASP A 233 4.16 -23.11 -2.39
CA ASP A 233 5.45 -23.73 -2.74
C ASP A 233 5.29 -24.90 -3.72
N THR A 234 5.62 -24.62 -4.98
CA THR A 234 5.46 -25.54 -6.11
C THR A 234 6.81 -26.06 -6.64
N HIS A 235 6.80 -27.23 -7.29
CA HIS A 235 8.00 -27.79 -7.93
C HIS A 235 8.65 -26.83 -8.95
N LYS A 236 7.85 -26.03 -9.66
CA LYS A 236 8.35 -25.00 -10.58
C LYS A 236 9.04 -23.84 -9.85
N ALA A 237 8.57 -23.47 -8.66
CA ALA A 237 9.22 -22.46 -7.81
C ALA A 237 10.57 -22.98 -7.29
N ARG A 238 10.62 -24.23 -6.83
CA ARG A 238 11.84 -24.90 -6.34
C ARG A 238 12.95 -25.02 -7.40
N MET A 239 12.59 -25.36 -8.65
CA MET A 239 13.53 -25.29 -9.78
C MET A 239 14.06 -23.87 -10.06
N GLY A 240 13.28 -22.83 -9.73
CA GLY A 240 13.72 -21.44 -9.81
C GLY A 240 14.71 -21.09 -8.71
N ILE A 241 14.47 -21.57 -7.48
CA ILE A 241 15.38 -21.38 -6.33
C ILE A 241 16.75 -21.98 -6.62
N ALA A 242 16.83 -23.17 -7.21
CA ALA A 242 18.12 -23.79 -7.57
C ALA A 242 18.96 -22.95 -8.57
N LYS A 243 18.32 -22.09 -9.37
CA LYS A 243 19.00 -21.28 -10.39
C LYS A 243 19.34 -19.87 -9.93
N ILE A 244 18.51 -19.30 -9.06
CA ILE A 244 18.55 -17.86 -8.72
C ILE A 244 18.79 -17.66 -7.22
N GLY A 245 18.33 -18.60 -6.38
CA GLY A 245 18.50 -18.58 -4.93
C GLY A 245 19.85 -19.11 -4.48
N ASN A 246 20.19 -18.83 -3.23
CA ASN A 246 21.41 -19.34 -2.57
C ASN A 246 21.06 -20.33 -1.43
N ARG A 247 20.00 -21.13 -1.62
CA ARG A 247 19.37 -21.94 -0.57
C ARG A 247 19.37 -23.41 -1.01
N LYS A 248 20.54 -24.06 -0.96
CA LYS A 248 20.74 -25.45 -1.41
C LYS A 248 19.86 -26.44 -0.63
N GLU A 249 19.59 -26.12 0.63
CA GLU A 249 18.72 -26.90 1.51
C GLU A 249 17.26 -26.93 1.05
N LEU A 250 16.84 -25.98 0.20
CA LEU A 250 15.50 -25.90 -0.37
C LEU A 250 15.43 -26.44 -1.80
N GLU A 251 16.52 -26.91 -2.38
CA GLU A 251 16.52 -27.50 -3.72
C GLU A 251 15.79 -28.85 -3.73
N LEU A 252 15.26 -29.23 -4.89
CA LEU A 252 14.65 -30.55 -5.06
C LEU A 252 15.73 -31.61 -4.91
N LYS A 253 15.47 -32.61 -4.08
CA LYS A 253 16.39 -33.73 -3.87
C LYS A 253 15.89 -34.93 -4.65
N ASP A 254 16.81 -35.63 -5.30
CA ASP A 254 16.51 -36.89 -5.94
C ASP A 254 16.62 -38.00 -4.90
N ASN A 255 15.52 -38.71 -4.67
CA ASN A 255 15.57 -40.00 -4.00
C ASN A 255 15.48 -41.02 -5.13
N SER A 256 16.44 -41.94 -5.15
CA SER A 256 16.71 -42.99 -6.16
C SER A 256 15.51 -43.86 -6.60
N CYS A 257 14.31 -43.61 -6.09
CA CYS A 257 13.04 -44.20 -6.52
C CYS A 257 12.01 -43.11 -6.86
N VAL A 258 12.11 -42.56 -8.08
CA VAL A 258 11.00 -42.10 -8.94
C VAL A 258 10.29 -40.76 -8.63
N LYS A 259 10.52 -40.03 -7.53
CA LYS A 259 10.00 -38.64 -7.42
C LYS A 259 10.96 -37.66 -6.74
N LEU A 260 11.25 -36.55 -7.45
CA LEU A 260 11.89 -35.36 -6.90
C LEU A 260 11.17 -34.91 -5.61
N PHE A 261 11.87 -34.99 -4.49
CA PHE A 261 11.36 -34.66 -3.17
C PHE A 261 11.57 -33.17 -2.85
N LYS A 262 10.58 -32.55 -2.22
CA LYS A 262 10.57 -31.14 -1.81
C LYS A 262 10.91 -31.04 -0.32
N PRO A 263 12.16 -30.68 0.07
CA PRO A 263 12.50 -30.54 1.47
C PRO A 263 11.72 -29.39 2.12
N LYS A 264 11.15 -29.67 3.29
CA LYS A 264 10.38 -28.68 4.05
C LYS A 264 11.31 -27.60 4.58
N ALA A 265 10.88 -26.34 4.46
CA ALA A 265 11.67 -25.22 4.95
C ALA A 265 11.58 -25.11 6.48
N ALA A 266 12.64 -24.62 7.12
CA ALA A 266 12.68 -24.41 8.57
C ALA A 266 11.66 -23.35 9.07
N TYR A 267 11.22 -22.46 8.19
CA TYR A 267 10.19 -21.44 8.45
C TYR A 267 8.76 -21.93 8.17
N ALA A 268 8.57 -23.17 7.71
CA ALA A 268 7.25 -23.69 7.35
C ALA A 268 6.66 -24.52 8.50
N LEU A 269 5.47 -24.15 8.97
CA LEU A 269 4.77 -24.85 10.05
C LEU A 269 4.32 -26.25 9.62
N THR A 270 4.41 -27.20 10.56
CA THR A 270 3.77 -28.53 10.43
C THR A 270 2.29 -28.47 10.77
N ASN A 271 1.51 -29.46 10.31
CA ASN A 271 0.06 -29.47 10.54
C ASN A 271 -0.31 -29.47 12.03
N SER A 272 0.58 -29.97 12.90
CA SER A 272 0.40 -29.93 14.36
C SER A 272 0.67 -28.56 14.98
N GLN A 273 1.50 -27.73 14.33
CA GLN A 273 1.86 -26.39 14.83
C GLN A 273 0.95 -25.27 14.30
N ARG A 274 0.01 -25.60 13.41
CA ARG A 274 -0.94 -24.63 12.85
C ARG A 274 -1.94 -24.20 13.92
N VAL A 275 -2.13 -22.89 14.08
CA VAL A 275 -3.09 -22.32 15.03
C VAL A 275 -4.51 -22.67 14.59
N LYS A 276 -5.25 -23.36 15.45
CA LYS A 276 -6.60 -23.86 15.16
C LYS A 276 -7.71 -22.92 15.61
N GLU A 277 -7.45 -22.02 16.56
CA GLU A 277 -8.43 -21.03 17.05
C GLU A 277 -7.74 -19.72 17.44
N LEU A 278 -8.25 -18.61 16.92
CA LEU A 278 -7.85 -17.24 17.28
C LEU A 278 -9.14 -16.44 17.54
N LYS A 279 -9.54 -16.32 18.81
CA LYS A 279 -10.67 -15.48 19.21
C LYS A 279 -10.18 -14.07 19.51
N LEU A 280 -10.68 -13.10 18.75
CA LEU A 280 -10.50 -11.66 19.02
C LEU A 280 -11.69 -11.12 19.82
N LEU A 281 -11.45 -10.11 20.65
CA LEU A 281 -12.51 -9.37 21.33
C LEU A 281 -13.44 -8.69 20.32
N ASP A 282 -14.73 -8.77 20.59
CA ASP A 282 -15.81 -8.35 19.69
C ASP A 282 -15.66 -6.88 19.27
N ARG A 283 -15.88 -6.61 17.97
CA ARG A 283 -15.73 -5.31 17.25
C ARG A 283 -14.31 -4.88 16.83
N TYR A 284 -13.25 -5.61 17.17
CA TYR A 284 -11.87 -5.23 16.77
C TYR A 284 -11.44 -5.74 15.39
N ALA A 285 -12.00 -6.86 14.92
CA ALA A 285 -11.87 -7.37 13.55
C ALA A 285 -13.16 -8.11 13.16
N SER A 286 -13.33 -8.41 11.87
CA SER A 286 -14.39 -9.34 11.49
C SER A 286 -14.11 -10.73 12.07
N ASN A 287 -15.14 -11.57 12.21
CA ASN A 287 -14.99 -12.91 12.77
C ASN A 287 -13.98 -13.72 11.92
N LEU A 288 -12.73 -13.80 12.40
CA LEU A 288 -11.60 -14.42 11.70
C LEU A 288 -11.80 -15.93 11.53
N ASP A 289 -12.66 -16.53 12.35
CA ASP A 289 -13.01 -17.96 12.30
C ASP A 289 -13.57 -18.35 10.93
N GLY A 290 -14.45 -17.51 10.36
CA GLY A 290 -15.01 -17.71 9.02
C GLY A 290 -14.03 -17.43 7.88
N CYS A 291 -12.81 -16.98 8.18
CA CYS A 291 -11.78 -16.71 7.18
C CYS A 291 -10.73 -17.83 7.11
N VAL A 292 -10.77 -18.81 8.01
CA VAL A 292 -9.76 -19.88 8.10
C VAL A 292 -10.35 -21.18 7.59
N ASP A 293 -9.80 -21.72 6.50
CA ASP A 293 -9.99 -23.12 6.15
C ASP A 293 -9.02 -23.95 6.97
N VAL A 294 -9.51 -24.51 8.09
CA VAL A 294 -8.71 -25.31 9.04
C VAL A 294 -8.14 -26.58 8.38
N ASN A 295 -8.85 -27.16 7.41
CA ASN A 295 -8.44 -28.38 6.73
C ASN A 295 -7.32 -28.13 5.72
N GLN A 296 -7.39 -27.02 4.99
CA GLN A 296 -6.36 -26.65 4.01
C GLN A 296 -5.27 -25.74 4.60
N GLY A 297 -5.49 -25.16 5.78
CA GLY A 297 -4.64 -24.14 6.39
C GLY A 297 -4.60 -22.84 5.58
N LYS A 298 -5.67 -22.53 4.82
CA LYS A 298 -5.73 -21.37 3.92
C LYS A 298 -6.60 -20.28 4.52
N LEU A 299 -6.21 -19.03 4.28
CA LEU A 299 -7.07 -17.89 4.55
C LEU A 299 -7.90 -17.55 3.33
N HIS A 300 -9.20 -17.35 3.53
CA HIS A 300 -10.14 -16.89 2.52
C HIS A 300 -10.96 -15.72 3.08
N GLY A 301 -11.47 -14.85 2.21
CA GLY A 301 -12.41 -13.79 2.63
C GLY A 301 -11.85 -12.64 3.47
N MET A 302 -10.59 -12.67 3.92
CA MET A 302 -10.01 -11.60 4.75
C MET A 302 -10.00 -10.24 4.05
N LYS A 303 -10.53 -9.21 4.73
CA LYS A 303 -10.45 -7.82 4.29
C LYS A 303 -9.10 -7.23 4.67
N SER A 304 -8.69 -6.15 4.02
CA SER A 304 -7.44 -5.46 4.33
C SER A 304 -7.35 -5.00 5.79
N HIS A 305 -8.48 -4.63 6.40
CA HIS A 305 -8.54 -4.31 7.83
C HIS A 305 -8.20 -5.52 8.72
N ASP A 306 -8.71 -6.70 8.40
CA ASP A 306 -8.43 -7.91 9.17
C ASP A 306 -6.94 -8.28 9.07
N CYS A 307 -6.36 -8.16 7.88
CA CYS A 307 -4.93 -8.37 7.67
C CYS A 307 -4.07 -7.35 8.41
N HIS A 308 -4.48 -6.08 8.42
CA HIS A 308 -3.82 -4.99 9.16
C HIS A 308 -3.79 -5.28 10.67
N VAL A 309 -4.95 -5.63 11.26
CA VAL A 309 -5.04 -6.03 12.67
C VAL A 309 -4.15 -7.24 12.96
N PHE A 310 -4.17 -8.24 12.08
CA PHE A 310 -3.35 -9.44 12.25
C PHE A 310 -1.85 -9.09 12.23
N MET A 311 -1.41 -8.32 11.24
CA MET A 311 -0.02 -7.94 11.04
C MET A 311 0.57 -7.24 12.28
N GLN A 312 -0.23 -6.39 12.95
CA GLN A 312 0.24 -5.54 14.05
C GLN A 312 0.14 -6.16 15.44
N ARG A 313 -0.77 -7.12 15.61
CA ARG A 313 -1.12 -7.64 16.94
C ARG A 313 -1.00 -9.16 17.06
N LEU A 314 -1.35 -9.88 16.00
CA LEU A 314 -1.47 -11.35 16.04
C LEU A 314 -0.31 -12.06 15.39
N LEU A 315 0.44 -11.42 14.49
CA LEU A 315 1.57 -12.03 13.80
C LEU A 315 2.61 -12.65 14.76
N PRO A 316 3.03 -11.98 15.86
CA PRO A 316 3.93 -12.58 16.84
C PRO A 316 3.33 -13.79 17.55
N ILE A 317 2.05 -13.69 17.92
CA ILE A 317 1.34 -14.71 18.72
C ILE A 317 1.08 -15.96 17.87
N ALA A 318 0.63 -15.75 16.63
CA ALA A 318 0.25 -16.82 15.73
C ALA A 318 1.44 -17.69 15.29
N PHE A 319 2.65 -17.13 15.32
CA PHE A 319 3.86 -17.78 14.83
C PHE A 319 4.91 -18.03 15.92
N ASP A 320 4.54 -17.97 17.19
CA ASP A 320 5.42 -18.22 18.34
C ASP A 320 6.05 -19.63 18.36
N SER A 321 5.43 -20.58 17.67
CA SER A 321 5.98 -21.94 17.49
C SER A 321 7.17 -22.03 16.52
N LEU A 322 7.51 -20.94 15.82
CA LEU A 322 8.67 -20.89 14.92
C LEU A 322 9.99 -20.73 15.70
N PRO A 323 11.13 -21.19 15.13
CA PRO A 323 12.44 -20.95 15.72
C PRO A 323 12.70 -19.45 15.96
N LYS A 324 13.28 -19.09 17.11
CA LYS A 324 13.52 -17.69 17.52
C LYS A 324 14.23 -16.83 16.46
N HIS A 325 15.17 -17.41 15.72
CA HIS A 325 15.90 -16.70 14.66
C HIS A 325 15.03 -16.33 13.44
N ILE A 326 13.85 -16.94 13.29
CA ILE A 326 12.85 -16.66 12.25
C ILE A 326 11.72 -15.82 12.83
N TRP A 327 11.32 -16.12 14.07
CA TRP A 327 10.26 -15.41 14.77
C TRP A 327 10.63 -13.96 15.10
N ASN A 328 11.84 -13.69 15.62
CA ASN A 328 12.28 -12.33 15.97
C ASN A 328 12.11 -11.33 14.80
N PRO A 329 12.57 -11.62 13.56
CA PRO A 329 12.28 -10.75 12.42
C PRO A 329 10.80 -10.51 12.13
N LEU A 330 9.92 -11.48 12.37
CA LEU A 330 8.47 -11.30 12.18
C LEU A 330 7.88 -10.38 13.26
N VAL A 331 8.41 -10.45 14.49
CA VAL A 331 8.06 -9.53 15.57
C VAL A 331 8.47 -8.10 15.24
N GLU A 332 9.72 -7.90 14.80
CA GLU A 332 10.20 -6.59 14.36
C GLU A 332 9.38 -6.04 13.19
N LEU A 333 9.02 -6.89 12.23
CA LEU A 333 8.14 -6.49 11.12
C LEU A 333 6.75 -6.08 11.61
N SER A 334 6.19 -6.79 12.60
CA SER A 334 4.93 -6.44 13.24
C SER A 334 5.01 -5.09 13.96
N HIS A 335 6.09 -4.85 14.70
CA HIS A 335 6.36 -3.58 15.36
C HIS A 335 6.52 -2.42 14.38
N PHE A 336 7.28 -2.63 13.30
CA PHE A 336 7.44 -1.64 12.24
C PHE A 336 6.10 -1.17 11.67
N PHE A 337 5.21 -2.10 11.27
CA PHE A 337 3.89 -1.70 10.73
C PHE A 337 2.99 -1.06 11.79
N ARG A 338 3.09 -1.50 13.05
CA ARG A 338 2.35 -0.90 14.16
C ARG A 338 2.77 0.54 14.42
N GLU A 339 4.07 0.84 14.34
CA GLU A 339 4.57 2.19 14.49
C GLU A 339 4.23 3.06 13.27
N LEU A 340 4.45 2.55 12.05
CA LEU A 340 4.18 3.27 10.80
C LEU A 340 2.71 3.70 10.65
N THR A 341 1.78 2.90 11.19
CA THR A 341 0.33 3.15 11.09
C THR A 341 -0.27 3.72 12.38
N SER A 342 0.58 4.14 13.31
CA SER A 342 0.16 4.86 14.51
C SER A 342 -0.62 6.13 14.15
N THR A 343 -1.57 6.51 15.00
CA THR A 343 -2.31 7.78 14.86
C THR A 343 -1.42 9.01 15.03
N THR A 344 -0.23 8.83 15.60
CA THR A 344 0.77 9.88 15.76
C THR A 344 2.16 9.29 15.57
N LEU A 345 2.94 9.92 14.70
CA LEU A 345 4.30 9.50 14.34
C LEU A 345 5.29 10.52 14.86
N ASN A 346 6.40 10.06 15.45
CA ASN A 346 7.51 10.94 15.78
C ASN A 346 8.42 11.10 14.54
N VAL A 347 8.76 12.34 14.20
CA VAL A 347 9.60 12.67 13.04
C VAL A 347 11.00 12.05 13.14
N GLU A 348 11.56 11.99 14.35
CA GLU A 348 12.87 11.35 14.58
C GLU A 348 12.79 9.84 14.33
N ASN A 349 11.74 9.18 14.82
CA ASN A 349 11.55 7.75 14.59
C ASN A 349 11.35 7.44 13.10
N LEU A 350 10.67 8.31 12.35
CA LEU A 350 10.55 8.16 10.90
C LEU A 350 11.90 8.25 10.19
N THR A 351 12.80 9.12 10.66
CA THR A 351 14.15 9.24 10.11
C THR A 351 14.99 7.99 10.37
N VAL A 352 14.73 7.28 11.47
CA VAL A 352 15.35 5.97 11.76
C VAL A 352 14.76 4.85 10.91
N MET A 353 13.51 4.99 10.47
CA MET A 353 12.82 4.03 9.59
C MET A 353 13.14 4.21 8.10
N GLU A 354 13.59 5.40 7.69
CA GLU A 354 14.08 5.73 6.33
C GLU A 354 15.50 5.20 6.08
#